data_AF-A0AAW6HQT1-F1
#
_entry.id   AF-A0AAW6HQT1-F1
#
_cell.length_a   1.000
_cell.length_b   1.000
_cell.length_c   1.000
_cell.angle_alpha   90.00
_cell.angle_beta   90.00
_cell.angle_gamma   90.00
#
_symmetry.space_group_name_H-M   'P 1'
#
loop_
_entity.id
_entity.type
_entity.pdbx_description
1 polymer ?
#
loop_
_entity_poly.entity_id
_entity_poly.type
_entity_poly.pdbx_seq_one_letter_code
_entity_poly.pdbx_strand_id
1 'polypeptide(L)'
;MGIKVLYDWILQSNRPAHVKAGVFVFVVMLAFCFFLLNIGFCKSAIVSFTTTAIAAIIVEYIQKKCGFVFDWLDALATVLLPGLITVFSILIALTL
;
A
#
# COMPACT_ATOMS: atom_id res chain seq x y z
N MET A 1 -24.17 5.47 -1.11
CA MET A 1 -24.05 4.16 -1.79
C MET A 1 -22.58 3.72 -1.93
N GLY A 2 -21.67 4.58 -2.41
CA GLY A 2 -20.26 4.20 -2.64
C GLY A 2 -19.46 3.70 -1.43
N ILE A 3 -19.59 4.33 -0.25
CA ILE A 3 -18.82 3.93 0.95
C ILE A 3 -19.16 2.51 1.42
N LYS A 4 -20.45 2.13 1.39
CA LYS A 4 -20.88 0.78 1.75
C LYS A 4 -20.31 -0.25 0.78
N VAL A 5 -20.34 0.05 -0.52
CA VAL A 5 -19.76 -0.81 -1.56
C VAL A 5 -18.25 -0.98 -1.37
N LEU A 6 -17.53 0.09 -1.04
CA LEU A 6 -16.09 0.03 -0.76
C LEU A 6 -15.79 -0.78 0.50
N TYR A 7 -16.57 -0.57 1.56
CA TYR A 7 -16.44 -1.31 2.82
C TYR A 7 -16.68 -2.81 2.62
N ASP A 8 -17.77 -3.17 1.93
CA ASP A 8 -18.10 -4.55 1.61
C ASP A 8 -17.02 -5.18 0.70
N TRP A 9 -16.44 -4.40 -0.23
CA TRP A 9 -15.32 -4.84 -1.06
C TRP A 9 -14.03 -5.10 -0.26
N ILE A 10 -13.69 -4.24 0.71
CA ILE A 10 -12.50 -4.44 1.57
C ILE A 10 -12.66 -5.68 2.45
N LEU A 11 -13.88 -6.03 2.86
CA LEU A 11 -14.15 -7.19 3.70
C LEU A 11 -14.23 -8.52 2.95
N GLN A 12 -14.22 -8.50 1.62
CA GLN A 12 -14.22 -9.72 0.82
C GLN A 12 -12.84 -10.40 0.83
N SER A 13 -12.86 -11.73 0.74
CA SER A 13 -11.66 -12.56 0.59
C SER A 13 -10.65 -12.31 1.73
N ASN A 14 -9.36 -12.25 1.38
CA ASN A 14 -8.25 -12.02 2.30
C ASN A 14 -7.82 -10.55 2.34
N ARG A 15 -8.55 -9.63 1.68
CA ARG A 15 -8.19 -8.22 1.54
C ARG A 15 -7.89 -7.49 2.85
N PRO A 16 -8.55 -7.77 3.98
CA PRO A 16 -8.17 -7.15 5.26
C PRO A 16 -6.73 -7.50 5.68
N ALA A 17 -6.26 -8.71 5.37
CA ALA A 17 -4.87 -9.11 5.62
C ALA A 17 -3.91 -8.39 4.65
N HIS A 18 -4.28 -8.27 3.38
CA HIS A 18 -3.52 -7.52 2.37
C HIS A 18 -3.37 -6.04 2.73
N VAL A 19 -4.45 -5.38 3.19
CA VAL A 19 -4.42 -4.00 3.69
C VAL A 19 -3.47 -3.88 4.87
N LYS A 20 -3.57 -4.77 5.87
CA LYS A 20 -2.69 -4.75 7.05
C LYS A 20 -1.23 -4.94 6.66
N ALA A 21 -0.94 -5.88 5.77
CA ALA A 21 0.41 -6.13 5.27
C ALA A 21 0.97 -4.92 4.51
N GLY A 22 0.16 -4.31 3.64
CA GLY A 22 0.55 -3.12 2.89
C GLY A 22 0.86 -1.92 3.79
N VAL A 23 0.01 -1.66 4.79
CA VAL A 23 0.25 -0.60 5.79
C VAL A 23 1.52 -0.88 6.59
N PHE A 24 1.74 -2.13 7.00
CA PHE A 24 2.94 -2.51 7.74
C PHE A 24 4.22 -2.24 6.93
N VAL A 25 4.29 -2.72 5.69
CA VAL A 25 5.44 -2.49 4.80
C VAL A 25 5.66 -0.99 4.58
N PHE A 26 4.59 -0.24 4.32
CA PHE A 26 4.66 1.20 4.12
C PHE A 26 5.20 1.94 5.34
N VAL A 27 4.67 1.68 6.54
CA VAL A 27 5.08 2.36 7.78
C VAL A 27 6.53 2.05 8.13
N VAL A 28 6.95 0.79 8.01
CA VAL A 28 8.33 0.38 8.28
C VAL A 28 9.30 1.08 7.32
N MET A 29 9.00 1.08 6.01
CA MET A 29 9.85 1.76 5.02
C MET A 29 9.84 3.28 5.20
N LEU A 30 8.69 3.86 5.58
CA LEU A 30 8.57 5.30 5.82
C LEU A 30 9.40 5.73 7.02
N ALA A 31 9.31 5.00 8.13
CA ALA A 31 10.11 5.24 9.32
C ALA A 31 11.61 5.08 9.02
N PHE A 32 11.99 4.06 8.23
CA PHE A 32 13.36 3.85 7.81
C PHE A 32 13.89 5.03 6.98
N CYS A 33 13.18 5.43 5.92
CA CYS A 33 13.60 6.54 5.06
C CYS A 33 13.62 7.89 5.81
N PHE A 34 12.61 8.16 6.63
CA PHE A 34 12.48 9.45 7.29
C PHE A 34 13.41 9.59 8.50
N PHE A 35 13.43 8.61 9.41
CA PHE A 35 14.21 8.71 10.65
C PHE A 35 15.66 8.25 10.50
N LEU A 36 15.91 7.14 9.79
CA LEU A 36 17.26 6.57 9.72
C LEU A 36 18.08 7.20 8.58
N LEU A 37 17.45 7.45 7.42
CA LEU A 37 18.14 8.04 6.26
C LEU A 37 18.00 9.56 6.17
N ASN A 38 17.21 10.19 7.04
CA ASN A 38 16.95 11.63 7.05
C ASN A 38 16.49 12.18 5.68
N ILE A 39 15.67 11.39 4.96
CA ILE A 39 15.09 11.79 3.67
C ILE A 39 13.81 12.57 3.94
N GLY A 40 13.60 13.67 3.21
CA GLY A 40 12.38 14.48 3.32
C GLY A 40 11.10 13.67 3.14
N PHE A 41 10.07 14.01 3.92
CA PHE A 41 8.84 13.21 4.07
C PHE A 41 8.19 12.78 2.75
N CYS A 42 8.04 13.70 1.77
CA CYS A 42 7.42 13.36 0.48
C CYS A 42 8.23 12.34 -0.32
N LYS A 43 9.55 12.47 -0.34
CA LYS A 43 10.43 11.50 -1.00
C LYS A 43 10.37 10.15 -0.29
N SER A 44 10.34 10.15 1.03
CA SER A 44 10.19 8.95 1.86
C SER A 44 8.85 8.26 1.61
N ALA A 45 7.75 9.00 1.48
CA ALA A 45 6.43 8.46 1.16
C ALA A 45 6.40 7.80 -0.24
N ILE A 46 7.00 8.42 -1.25
CA ILE A 46 7.13 7.84 -2.60
C ILE A 46 7.89 6.52 -2.56
N VAL A 47 9.07 6.49 -1.93
CA VAL A 47 9.89 5.27 -1.82
C VAL A 47 9.14 4.16 -1.07
N SER A 48 8.45 4.52 0.01
CA SER A 48 7.66 3.58 0.81
C SER A 48 6.49 3.01 0.02
N PHE A 49 5.81 3.84 -0.76
CA PHE A 49 4.73 3.40 -1.65
C PHE A 49 5.25 2.47 -2.74
N THR A 50 6.33 2.83 -3.44
CA THR A 50 6.94 1.97 -4.47
C THR A 50 7.33 0.62 -3.90
N THR A 51 7.93 0.60 -2.71
CA THR A 51 8.30 -0.65 -2.01
C THR A 51 7.07 -1.49 -1.69
N THR A 52 6.00 -0.85 -1.20
CA THR A 52 4.74 -1.54 -0.87
C THR A 52 4.06 -2.11 -2.12
N ALA A 53 4.10 -1.38 -3.24
CA ALA A 53 3.58 -1.86 -4.52
C ALA A 53 4.35 -3.07 -5.04
N ILE A 54 5.68 -3.05 -4.95
CA ILE A 54 6.52 -4.20 -5.29
C ILE A 54 6.16 -5.40 -4.40
N ALA A 55 6.03 -5.19 -3.10
CA ALA A 55 5.64 -6.25 -2.16
C ALA A 55 4.26 -6.84 -2.48
N ALA A 56 3.29 -6.00 -2.84
CA ALA A 56 1.95 -6.43 -3.24
C ALA A 56 1.99 -7.38 -4.44
N ILE A 57 2.75 -7.03 -5.49
CA ILE A 57 2.89 -7.88 -6.68
C ILE A 57 3.65 -9.17 -6.37
N ILE A 58 4.68 -9.11 -5.52
CA ILE A 58 5.46 -10.29 -5.12
C ILE A 58 4.58 -11.29 -4.35
N VAL A 59 3.76 -10.83 -3.40
CA VAL A 59 2.88 -11.72 -2.62
C VAL A 59 1.89 -12.45 -3.54
N GLU A 60 1.24 -11.73 -4.46
CA GLU A 60 0.33 -12.33 -5.44
C GLU A 60 1.05 -13.31 -6.38
N TYR A 61 2.28 -12.98 -6.79
CA TYR A 61 3.10 -13.87 -7.61
C TYR A 61 3.45 -15.17 -6.86
N ILE A 62 3.81 -15.07 -5.58
CA ILE A 62 4.10 -16.24 -4.73
C ILE A 62 2.82 -17.07 -4.53
N GLN A 63 1.69 -16.45 -4.22
CA GLN A 63 0.40 -17.15 -4.11
C GLN A 63 0.04 -17.88 -5.41
N LYS A 64 0.27 -17.23 -6.56
CA LYS A 64 0.11 -17.87 -7.87
C LYS A 64 0.96 -19.13 -8.03
N LYS A 65 2.21 -19.09 -7.56
CA LYS A 65 3.11 -20.27 -7.57
C LYS A 65 2.67 -21.36 -6.60
N CYS A 66 1.94 -21.01 -5.54
CA CYS A 66 1.35 -21.96 -4.58
C CYS A 66 0.00 -22.54 -5.04
N GLY A 67 -0.44 -22.29 -6.27
CA GLY A 67 -1.66 -22.86 -6.83
C GLY A 67 -2.91 -21.96 -6.71
N PHE A 68 -2.76 -20.73 -6.21
CA PHE A 68 -3.85 -19.74 -6.21
C PHE A 68 -3.90 -18.96 -7.54
N VAL A 69 -4.99 -18.23 -7.76
CA VAL A 69 -5.10 -17.30 -8.90
C VAL A 69 -4.55 -15.94 -8.46
N PHE A 70 -3.80 -15.28 -9.34
CA PHE A 70 -3.33 -13.92 -9.11
C PHE A 70 -4.53 -12.96 -9.05
N ASP A 71 -4.72 -12.28 -7.92
CA ASP A 71 -5.81 -11.34 -7.72
C ASP A 71 -5.30 -9.89 -7.70
N TRP A 72 -5.58 -9.16 -8.79
CA TRP A 72 -5.26 -7.74 -8.90
C TRP A 72 -6.00 -6.88 -7.87
N LEU A 73 -7.15 -7.33 -7.36
CA LEU A 73 -7.90 -6.62 -6.33
C LEU A 73 -7.22 -6.74 -4.96
N ASP A 74 -6.55 -7.85 -4.68
CA ASP A 74 -5.80 -8.05 -3.44
C ASP A 74 -4.47 -7.26 -3.48
N ALA A 75 -3.82 -7.22 -4.65
CA ALA A 75 -2.72 -6.27 -4.89
C ALA A 75 -3.17 -4.81 -4.72
N LEU A 76 -4.33 -4.43 -5.27
CA LEU A 76 -4.89 -3.08 -5.15
C LEU A 76 -5.22 -2.74 -3.69
N ALA A 77 -5.84 -3.68 -2.96
CA ALA A 77 -6.16 -3.51 -1.54
C ALA A 77 -4.90 -3.27 -0.70
N THR A 78 -3.79 -3.95 -1.02
CA THR A 78 -2.50 -3.77 -0.36
C THR A 78 -1.97 -2.35 -0.50
N VAL A 79 -2.12 -1.73 -1.69
CA VAL A 79 -1.56 -0.40 -1.98
C VAL A 79 -2.53 0.76 -1.77
N LEU A 80 -3.82 0.50 -1.51
CA LEU A 80 -4.85 1.52 -1.47
C LEU A 80 -4.58 2.61 -0.42
N LEU A 81 -4.41 2.22 0.85
CA LEU A 81 -4.13 3.17 1.94
C LEU A 81 -2.76 3.87 1.76
N PRO A 82 -1.66 3.11 1.50
CA PRO A 82 -0.35 3.70 1.20
C PRO A 82 -0.37 4.71 0.04
N GLY A 83 -1.12 4.40 -1.01
CA GLY A 83 -1.29 5.25 -2.19
C GLY A 83 -2.01 6.55 -1.86
N LEU A 84 -3.12 6.48 -1.12
CA LEU A 84 -3.84 7.66 -0.65
C LEU A 84 -2.93 8.57 0.18
N ILE A 85 -2.21 8.02 1.18
CA ILE A 85 -1.29 8.79 2.02
C ILE A 85 -0.24 9.49 1.16
N THR A 86 0.35 8.79 0.19
CA THR A 86 1.40 9.33 -0.67
C THR A 86 0.87 10.45 -1.56
N VAL A 87 -0.30 10.27 -2.18
CA VAL A 87 -0.95 11.31 -3.00
C VAL A 87 -1.26 12.54 -2.16
N PHE A 88 -1.89 12.38 -0.99
CA PHE A 88 -2.17 13.50 -0.09
C PHE A 88 -0.90 14.24 0.34
N SER A 89 0.17 13.51 0.64
CA SER A 89 1.45 14.10 1.04
C SER A 89 2.03 14.99 -0.07
N ILE A 90 1.98 14.52 -1.32
CA ILE A 90 2.45 15.29 -2.49
C ILE A 90 1.56 16.50 -2.72
N LEU A 91 0.24 16.34 -2.65
CA LEU A 91 -0.70 17.46 -2.84
C LEU A 91 -0.46 18.57 -1.82
N ILE A 92 -0.29 18.22 -0.54
CA ILE A 92 0.02 19.19 0.52
C ILE A 92 1.33 19.93 0.21
N ALA A 93 2.37 19.19 -0.18
CA ALA A 93 3.66 19.78 -0.52
C ALA A 93 3.66 20.67 -1.77
N LEU A 94 2.72 20.47 -2.70
CA LEU A 94 2.55 21.34 -3.87
C LEU A 94 1.78 22.63 -3.54
N THR A 95 1.03 22.65 -2.43
CA THR A 95 0.24 23.81 -2.00
C THR A 95 0.92 24.70 -0.96
N LEU A 96 2.07 24.29 -0.43
CA LEU A 96 2.90 25.01 0.54
C LEU A 96 4.10 25.65 -0.15
#